data_AF-M0NIE6-F1
#
_entry.id   AF-M0NIE6-F1
#
_cell.length_a   1.000
_cell.length_b   1.000
_cell.length_c   1.000
_cell.angle_alpha   90.00
_cell.angle_beta   90.00
_cell.angle_gamma   90.00
#
_symmetry.space_group_name_H-M   'P 1'
#
loop_
_entity.id
_entity.type
_entity.pdbx_description
1 polymer ?
#
loop_
_entity_poly.entity_id
_entity_poly.type
_entity_poly.pdbx_seq_one_letter_code
_entity_poly.pdbx_strand_id
1 'polypeptide(L)' 'MTLQCTCGSYTLTITVQSYPENGTAYESYECEVCGRTGSFTHDTTTARTTLSGAIRSDDE' A
#
# COMPACT_ATOMS: atom_id res chain seq x y z
N MET A 1 3.36 -1.53 -11.31
CA MET A 1 3.09 -1.79 -9.87
C MET A 1 1.60 -1.76 -9.57
N THR A 2 1.02 -2.94 -9.39
CA THR A 2 -0.30 -3.14 -8.81
C THR A 2 -0.14 -3.63 -7.37
N LEU A 3 -1.00 -3.22 -6.44
CA LEU A 3 -0.98 -3.74 -5.09
C LEU A 3 -1.92 -4.94 -4.96
N GLN A 4 -1.44 -5.99 -4.29
CA GLN A 4 -2.20 -7.21 -4.05
C GLN A 4 -2.14 -7.57 -2.57
N CYS A 5 -3.25 -8.05 -2.01
CA CYS A 5 -3.21 -8.67 -0.69
C CYS A 5 -2.46 -10.01 -0.74
N THR A 6 -1.80 -10.36 0.36
CA THR A 6 -1.16 -11.67 0.59
C THR A 6 -2.12 -12.85 0.51
N CYS A 7 -3.44 -12.63 0.59
CA CYS A 7 -4.46 -13.66 0.32
C CYS A 7 -4.69 -13.93 -1.17
N GLY A 8 -4.05 -13.17 -2.08
CA GLY A 8 -4.20 -13.26 -3.52
C GLY A 8 -5.28 -12.34 -4.12
N SER A 9 -6.05 -11.62 -3.29
CA SER A 9 -7.05 -10.67 -3.77
C SER A 9 -6.43 -9.32 -4.13
N TYR A 10 -6.93 -8.72 -5.22
CA TYR A 10 -6.63 -7.35 -5.64
C TYR A 10 -7.67 -6.34 -5.13
N THR A 11 -8.73 -6.82 -4.48
CA THR A 11 -9.77 -5.98 -3.91
C THR A 11 -9.27 -5.35 -2.61
N LEU A 12 -8.60 -4.21 -2.76
CA LEU A 12 -8.03 -3.40 -1.69
C LEU A 12 -8.76 -2.05 -1.64
N THR A 13 -9.27 -1.70 -0.47
CA THR A 13 -9.88 -0.41 -0.18
C THR A 13 -8.88 0.47 0.54
N ILE A 14 -8.67 1.69 0.06
CA ILE A 14 -7.84 2.69 0.76
C ILE A 14 -8.58 3.14 2.01
N THR A 15 -7.99 2.91 3.18
CA THR A 15 -8.57 3.33 4.47
C THR A 15 -7.97 4.64 4.98
N VAL A 16 -6.72 4.91 4.64
CA VAL A 16 -6.00 6.15 5.01
C VAL A 16 -5.10 6.53 3.86
N GLN A 17 -5.02 7.82 3.56
CA GLN A 17 -4.09 8.34 2.56
C GLN A 17 -3.53 9.69 2.99
N SER A 18 -2.24 9.90 2.78
CA SER A 18 -1.55 11.15 3.02
C SER A 18 -0.50 11.37 1.95
N TYR A 19 -0.65 12.47 1.20
CA TYR A 19 0.25 12.85 0.11
C TYR A 19 0.79 14.26 0.38
N PRO A 20 1.79 14.40 1.25
CA PRO A 20 2.45 15.69 1.45
C PRO A 20 3.19 16.10 0.18
N GLU A 21 3.17 17.40 -0.16
CA GLU A 21 3.87 17.94 -1.34
C GLU A 21 5.39 17.72 -1.28
N ASN A 22 5.97 17.74 -0.08
CA ASN A 22 7.38 17.48 0.16
C ASN A 22 7.50 16.57 1.39
N GLY A 23 7.57 15.26 1.16
CA GLY A 23 7.69 14.30 2.25
C GLY A 23 7.33 12.87 1.85
N THR A 24 7.04 12.07 2.87
CA THR A 24 6.72 10.67 2.70
C THR A 24 5.22 10.51 2.40
N ALA A 25 4.89 10.06 1.20
CA ALA A 25 3.54 9.64 0.84
C ALA A 25 3.23 8.31 1.55
N TYR A 26 2.01 8.19 2.06
CA TYR A 26 1.57 7.04 2.82
C TYR A 26 0.12 6.69 2.48
N GLU A 27 -0.14 5.41 2.27
CA GLU A 27 -1.46 4.85 2.00
C GLU A 27 -1.66 3.57 2.83
N SER A 28 -2.75 3.49 3.58
CA SER A 28 -3.24 2.24 4.17
C SER A 28 -4.28 1.60 3.26
N TYR A 29 -4.22 0.29 3.15
CA TYR A 29 -5.21 -0.51 2.44
C TYR A 29 -5.79 -1.58 3.35
N GLU A 30 -7.06 -1.88 3.16
CA GLU A 30 -7.75 -3.02 3.74
C GLU A 30 -8.28 -3.91 2.62
N CYS A 31 -8.03 -5.20 2.71
CA CYS A 31 -8.56 -6.16 1.75
C CYS A 31 -10.01 -6.49 2.07
N GLU A 32 -10.93 -6.22 1.14
CA GLU A 32 -12.36 -6.50 1.36
C GLU A 32 -12.68 -7.99 1.47
N VAL A 33 -11.81 -8.86 0.95
CA VAL A 33 -12.04 -10.31 0.95
C VAL A 33 -11.67 -10.96 2.28
N CYS A 34 -10.53 -10.57 2.86
CA CYS A 34 -10.00 -11.20 4.07
C CYS A 34 -9.92 -10.26 5.28
N GLY A 35 -10.28 -8.98 5.11
CA GLY A 35 -10.22 -7.94 6.14
C GLY A 35 -8.81 -7.57 6.60
N ARG A 36 -7.77 -8.07 5.92
CA ARG A 36 -6.39 -7.77 6.33
C ARG A 36 -5.96 -6.41 5.86
N THR A 37 -5.16 -5.75 6.68
CA THR A 37 -4.63 -4.43 6.38
C THR A 37 -3.15 -4.47 6.02
N GLY A 38 -2.74 -3.49 5.24
CA GLY A 38 -1.35 -3.22 4.94
C GLY A 38 -1.14 -1.77 4.57
N SER A 39 0.11 -1.36 4.47
CA SER A 39 0.48 0.03 4.23
C SER A 39 1.54 0.11 3.15
N PHE A 40 1.35 1.07 2.26
CA PHE A 40 2.30 1.51 1.26
C PHE A 40 2.87 2.84 1.71
N THR A 41 4.18 2.95 1.68
CA THR A 41 4.89 4.18 2.01
C THR A 41 5.85 4.47 0.88
N HIS A 42 5.75 5.64 0.27
CA HIS A 42 6.67 6.12 -0.74
C HIS A 42 7.37 7.37 -0.24
N ASP A 43 8.66 7.24 0.04
CA ASP A 43 9.50 8.35 0.44
C ASP A 43 10.02 9.09 -0.79
N THR A 44 9.48 10.28 -1.04
CA THR A 44 9.86 11.09 -2.22
C THR A 44 11.28 11.65 -2.13
N THR A 45 11.83 11.79 -0.91
CA THR A 45 13.19 12.30 -0.68
C THR A 45 14.25 11.28 -1.10
N THR A 46 14.03 10.01 -0.78
CA THR A 46 14.96 8.91 -1.05
C THR A 46 14.55 8.05 -2.25
N ALA A 47 13.42 8.37 -2.89
CA ALA A 47 12.77 7.56 -3.92
C ALA A 47 12.56 6.10 -3.49
N ARG A 48 12.34 5.86 -2.19
CA ARG A 48 12.22 4.52 -1.63
C ARG A 48 10.78 4.17 -1.35
N THR A 49 10.34 3.06 -1.94
CA THR A 49 9.04 2.47 -1.66
C THR A 49 9.19 1.36 -0.62
N THR A 50 8.33 1.37 0.39
CA THR A 50 8.24 0.35 1.42
C THR A 50 6.81 -0.14 1.52
N LEU A 51 6.65 -1.45 1.59
CA LEU A 51 5.38 -2.11 1.86
C LEU A 51 5.43 -2.77 3.23
N SER A 52 4.32 -2.70 3.95
CA SER A 52 4.17 -3.32 5.26
C SER A 52 2.82 -4.01 5.40
N GLY A 53 2.75 -5.02 6.25
CA GLY A 53 1.52 -5.73 6.54
C GLY A 53 1.14 -6.75 5.47
N ALA A 54 -0.16 -6.90 5.23
CA ALA A 54 -0.71 -7.97 4.40
C ALA A 54 -0.82 -7.61 2.91
N ILE A 55 -0.11 -6.60 2.43
CA ILE A 55 -0.07 -6.21 1.01
C ILE A 55 1.32 -6.43 0.41
N ARG A 56 1.38 -6.68 -0.90
CA ARG A 56 2.60 -6.85 -1.69
C ARG A 56 2.47 -6.15 -3.03
N SER A 57 3.60 -5.77 -3.62
CA SER A 57 3.66 -5.31 -5.01
C SER A 57 3.59 -6.52 -5.93
N ASP A 58 2.67 -6.47 -6.87
CA ASP A 58 2.59 -7.32 -8.04
C ASP A 58 3.14 -6.50 -9.21
N ASP A 59 4.34 -6.85 -9.65
CA ASP A 59 5.00 -6.27 -10.82
C ASP A 59 5.22 -7.44 -11.77
N GLU A 60 4.25 -7.64 -12.67
CA GLU A 60 4.33 -8.64 -13.76
C GLU A 60 5.28 -8.19 -14.87
#